data_AF-G8UMA0-F1
#
_entry.id   AF-G8UMA0-F1
#
_cell.length_a   1.000
_cell.length_b   1.000
_cell.length_c   1.000
_cell.angle_alpha   90.00
_cell.angle_beta   90.00
_cell.angle_gamma   90.00
#
_symmetry.space_group_name_H-M   'P 1'
#
loop_
_entity.id
_entity.type
_entity.pdbx_description
1 polymer ?
#
loop_
_entity_poly.entity_id
_entity_poly.type
_entity_poly.pdbx_seq_one_letter_code
_entity_poly.pdbx_strand_id
1 'polypeptide(L)'
;MATKKEETVKKKGTAAKKAPAKKKETTKKSSVVATEKEKTGKKKAAPEVKKTKAHPTVARTEGIIMEEGTSTPVAKGKADNEDKEYTIEERLCSLYQLQTIMTEIDKIKTLRGELPLEVQDLEDEIAGLETRLQNYQTDIETNKTNVIAYKNKISESKELMEKYKSQLDHVRNNREFDNLSKEVEYQGLEIEFAEKKIRELNAAVDVKKQEVKQCKEILEGRKGDLDMKKSELEEIISETRQEEEKLRDRAKKLEETIESRLLTAFRRIRKGARNGLAVVGIERDACGGCFNKIPPQKQMDIKLRKKIIVCEYCGRIMIDPVLAEENKS
;
A
#
# COMPACT_ATOMS: atom_id res chain seq x y z
N MET A 1 26.88 27.14 53.16
CA MET A 1 26.90 28.33 52.27
C MET A 1 25.46 28.80 52.09
N ALA A 2 25.22 30.11 52.05
CA ALA A 2 23.89 30.72 52.10
C ALA A 2 23.58 31.54 50.84
N THR A 3 22.39 32.16 50.82
CA THR A 3 21.78 33.01 49.78
C THR A 3 21.23 32.23 48.57
N LYS A 4 19.91 32.17 48.33
CA LYS A 4 18.86 33.21 48.11
C LYS A 4 18.99 33.97 46.78
N LYS A 5 17.98 33.81 45.92
CA LYS A 5 17.26 34.93 45.28
C LYS A 5 15.84 34.51 44.88
N GLU A 6 14.89 35.40 45.15
CA GLU A 6 13.45 35.31 44.86
C GLU A 6 13.09 36.24 43.67
N GLU A 7 11.78 36.33 43.36
CA GLU A 7 11.05 37.16 42.37
C GLU A 7 10.64 36.40 41.08
N THR A 8 9.37 36.18 40.70
CA THR A 8 8.04 36.85 40.89
C THR A 8 7.96 38.24 40.21
N VAL A 9 6.91 38.77 39.56
CA VAL A 9 5.44 38.53 39.46
C VAL A 9 4.92 39.04 38.09
N LYS A 10 3.80 38.47 37.56
CA LYS A 10 2.62 39.13 36.87
C LYS A 10 1.97 38.15 35.87
N LYS A 11 0.73 37.62 35.98
CA LYS A 11 -0.63 38.10 36.34
C LYS A 11 -1.30 39.09 35.36
N LYS A 12 -2.21 38.55 34.52
CA LYS A 12 -3.51 39.08 33.99
C LYS A 12 -4.06 38.02 33.00
N GLY A 13 -5.35 37.73 32.84
CA GLY A 13 -6.56 38.17 33.53
C GLY A 13 -7.78 37.31 33.12
N THR A 14 -8.85 37.32 33.94
CA THR A 14 -10.06 36.46 33.87
C THR A 14 -11.23 37.01 33.04
N ALA A 15 -12.04 36.13 32.41
CA ALA A 15 -13.53 36.10 32.40
C ALA A 15 -14.03 35.14 31.28
N ALA A 16 -14.75 34.03 31.50
CA ALA A 16 -16.06 33.82 32.13
C ALA A 16 -17.29 34.24 31.28
N LYS A 17 -18.02 33.27 30.71
CA LYS A 17 -19.51 33.29 30.59
C LYS A 17 -20.12 31.90 30.34
N LYS A 18 -21.44 31.82 30.53
CA LYS A 18 -22.24 30.64 30.89
C LYS A 18 -23.40 30.46 29.89
N ALA A 19 -23.84 29.21 29.65
CA ALA A 19 -24.99 28.89 28.78
C ALA A 19 -26.34 29.44 29.31
N PRO A 20 -27.43 29.44 28.50
CA PRO A 20 -28.40 28.32 28.60
C PRO A 20 -29.15 27.95 27.29
N ALA A 21 -30.11 27.01 27.39
CA ALA A 21 -30.79 26.32 26.28
C ALA A 21 -32.31 26.62 26.11
N LYS A 22 -32.91 26.16 24.99
CA LYS A 22 -34.33 25.72 24.78
C LYS A 22 -34.46 25.18 23.33
N LYS A 23 -34.99 23.99 22.99
CA LYS A 23 -36.26 23.23 23.24
C LYS A 23 -37.49 23.62 22.36
N LYS A 24 -37.85 22.72 21.44
CA LYS A 24 -39.18 22.27 20.91
C LYS A 24 -38.88 21.05 19.99
N GLU A 25 -39.43 19.83 20.06
CA GLU A 25 -40.82 19.33 20.22
C GLU A 25 -41.69 19.72 18.99
N THR A 26 -42.40 18.83 18.25
CA THR A 26 -43.27 17.68 18.68
C THR A 26 -43.59 16.61 17.59
N THR A 27 -43.58 15.32 17.98
CA THR A 27 -44.61 14.25 17.76
C THR A 27 -45.00 13.55 16.41
N LYS A 28 -45.19 12.21 16.54
CA LYS A 28 -46.22 11.30 15.92
C LYS A 28 -46.03 10.85 14.45
N LYS A 29 -46.42 9.64 13.99
CA LYS A 29 -47.16 8.47 14.59
C LYS A 29 -46.99 7.18 13.75
N SER A 30 -47.17 5.99 14.38
CA SER A 30 -47.76 4.74 13.80
C SER A 30 -47.02 3.98 12.65
N SER A 31 -47.13 2.65 12.44
CA SER A 31 -47.65 1.49 13.22
C SER A 31 -47.53 0.15 12.43
N VAL A 32 -47.63 -1.04 13.10
CA VAL A 32 -48.20 -2.33 12.56
C VAL A 32 -47.30 -3.15 11.56
N VAL A 33 -47.18 -4.51 11.55
CA VAL A 33 -47.54 -5.64 12.47
C VAL A 33 -46.94 -7.00 11.96
N ALA A 34 -46.70 -8.01 12.84
CA ALA A 34 -46.66 -9.50 12.60
C ALA A 34 -45.63 -10.13 11.59
N THR A 35 -45.25 -11.44 11.57
CA THR A 35 -45.40 -12.64 12.46
C THR A 35 -44.39 -13.77 12.10
N GLU A 36 -44.12 -14.69 13.06
CA GLU A 36 -43.75 -16.14 12.93
C GLU A 36 -42.39 -16.60 12.33
N LYS A 37 -41.57 -17.43 13.02
CA LYS A 37 -41.51 -18.93 13.16
C LYS A 37 -41.24 -19.65 11.82
N GLU A 38 -40.40 -20.69 11.65
CA GLU A 38 -39.82 -21.76 12.51
C GLU A 38 -38.29 -21.89 12.32
N LYS A 39 -37.42 -22.43 13.20
CA LYS A 39 -37.28 -23.74 13.90
C LYS A 39 -36.77 -24.93 13.05
N THR A 40 -35.52 -25.36 13.35
CA THR A 40 -34.80 -26.66 13.13
C THR A 40 -33.36 -26.41 12.59
N GLY A 41 -32.32 -27.22 12.86
CA GLY A 41 -32.18 -28.32 13.83
C GLY A 41 -30.93 -29.22 13.63
N LYS A 42 -29.95 -29.13 14.55
CA LYS A 42 -28.90 -30.14 14.90
C LYS A 42 -27.69 -30.47 13.98
N LYS A 43 -26.51 -30.42 14.65
CA LYS A 43 -25.36 -31.39 14.66
C LYS A 43 -24.49 -31.54 13.39
N LYS A 44 -23.20 -31.18 13.46
CA LYS A 44 -22.03 -31.97 13.94
C LYS A 44 -21.68 -33.21 13.06
N ALA A 45 -20.54 -33.16 12.36
CA ALA A 45 -19.32 -33.95 12.65
C ALA A 45 -18.28 -33.89 11.49
N ALA A 46 -17.00 -33.82 11.81
CA ALA A 46 -15.92 -34.35 10.95
C ALA A 46 -15.74 -35.86 11.27
N PRO A 47 -15.04 -36.67 10.43
CA PRO A 47 -13.61 -36.86 10.70
C PRO A 47 -12.68 -37.28 9.53
N GLU A 48 -11.39 -37.04 9.78
CA GLU A 48 -10.19 -37.88 9.48
C GLU A 48 -9.70 -38.31 8.08
N VAL A 49 -8.38 -38.50 8.08
CA VAL A 49 -7.45 -38.85 6.99
C VAL A 49 -7.18 -40.35 6.98
N LYS A 50 -7.00 -40.95 5.78
CA LYS A 50 -6.18 -42.18 5.63
C LYS A 50 -5.28 -42.13 4.39
N LYS A 51 -4.01 -42.55 4.58
CA LYS A 51 -3.03 -42.84 3.53
C LYS A 51 -3.05 -44.33 3.19
N THR A 52 -2.78 -44.70 1.93
CA THR A 52 -2.08 -45.96 1.58
C THR A 52 -1.39 -45.88 0.21
N LYS A 53 -0.35 -46.70 0.04
CA LYS A 53 0.48 -46.89 -1.17
C LYS A 53 -0.23 -47.91 -2.14
N ALA A 54 0.23 -48.31 -3.32
CA ALA A 54 1.58 -48.31 -3.93
C ALA A 54 1.59 -48.46 -5.48
N HIS A 55 2.80 -48.35 -6.06
CA HIS A 55 3.25 -48.64 -7.44
C HIS A 55 3.01 -50.10 -7.93
N PRO A 56 3.10 -50.43 -9.25
CA PRO A 56 4.36 -50.55 -10.03
C PRO A 56 4.26 -49.95 -11.47
N THR A 57 5.23 -49.98 -12.41
CA THR A 57 6.43 -50.84 -12.61
C THR A 57 7.51 -50.15 -13.50
N VAL A 58 8.74 -50.67 -13.42
CA VAL A 58 10.03 -50.48 -14.19
C VAL A 58 10.01 -50.07 -15.69
N ALA A 59 11.10 -49.67 -16.37
CA ALA A 59 12.57 -49.81 -16.20
C ALA A 59 13.32 -48.57 -16.81
N ARG A 60 14.60 -48.19 -16.58
CA ARG A 60 15.93 -48.87 -16.50
C ARG A 60 16.28 -49.69 -17.77
N THR A 61 17.49 -49.80 -18.32
CA THR A 61 18.87 -49.38 -17.99
C THR A 61 19.54 -48.83 -19.29
N GLU A 62 20.74 -48.23 -19.41
CA GLU A 62 21.74 -47.58 -18.53
C GLU A 62 22.49 -46.54 -19.44
N GLY A 63 23.84 -46.43 -19.49
CA GLY A 63 24.60 -45.61 -20.47
C GLY A 63 25.99 -46.20 -20.81
N ILE A 64 26.65 -45.73 -21.89
CA ILE A 64 28.02 -46.11 -22.31
C ILE A 64 28.81 -44.86 -22.75
N ILE A 65 30.11 -44.85 -22.44
CA ILE A 65 31.10 -43.78 -22.71
C ILE A 65 32.00 -44.22 -23.87
N MET A 66 32.33 -43.33 -24.82
CA MET A 66 33.55 -43.43 -25.65
C MET A 66 34.05 -42.01 -26.04
N GLU A 67 35.37 -41.86 -26.15
CA GLU A 67 36.06 -40.65 -26.59
C GLU A 67 36.49 -40.72 -28.09
N GLU A 68 37.14 -39.63 -28.53
CA GLU A 68 37.96 -39.43 -29.73
C GLU A 68 37.28 -39.02 -31.05
N GLY A 69 37.84 -37.95 -31.64
CA GLY A 69 38.32 -38.08 -33.03
C GLY A 69 37.69 -37.21 -34.12
N THR A 70 38.43 -36.17 -34.51
CA THR A 70 38.63 -35.70 -35.91
C THR A 70 37.59 -34.82 -36.67
N SER A 71 38.15 -33.74 -37.24
CA SER A 71 37.88 -33.14 -38.57
C SER A 71 36.49 -32.53 -38.93
N THR A 72 36.44 -31.18 -38.94
CA THR A 72 36.02 -30.26 -40.05
C THR A 72 34.69 -30.48 -40.83
N PRO A 73 34.01 -29.41 -41.36
CA PRO A 73 34.64 -28.18 -41.87
C PRO A 73 33.98 -26.83 -41.51
N VAL A 74 34.73 -25.77 -41.81
CA VAL A 74 34.26 -24.39 -41.91
C VAL A 74 33.21 -24.27 -43.03
N ALA A 75 31.95 -24.04 -42.67
CA ALA A 75 30.89 -23.69 -43.62
C ALA A 75 30.68 -22.17 -43.64
N LYS A 76 31.16 -21.50 -44.70
CA LYS A 76 30.83 -20.10 -44.99
C LYS A 76 29.34 -19.97 -45.31
N GLY A 77 28.54 -19.52 -44.33
CA GLY A 77 27.13 -19.16 -44.50
C GLY A 77 26.99 -17.70 -44.91
N LYS A 78 26.83 -17.47 -46.21
CA LYS A 78 26.63 -16.19 -46.91
C LYS A 78 26.02 -15.04 -46.08
N ALA A 79 26.77 -13.95 -45.98
CA ALA A 79 26.24 -12.65 -45.63
C ALA A 79 25.82 -11.94 -46.92
N ASP A 80 24.58 -12.18 -47.34
CA ASP A 80 23.92 -11.49 -48.47
C ASP A 80 22.51 -11.10 -48.00
N ASN A 81 22.41 -10.07 -47.15
CA ASN A 81 21.15 -9.32 -47.00
C ASN A 81 21.32 -8.10 -47.89
N GLU A 82 20.72 -8.12 -49.08
CA GLU A 82 20.88 -7.08 -50.09
C GLU A 82 20.50 -5.72 -49.50
N ASP A 83 21.47 -4.80 -49.48
CA ASP A 83 21.27 -3.43 -49.05
C ASP A 83 20.25 -2.75 -49.97
N LYS A 84 18.98 -2.75 -49.57
CA LYS A 84 18.06 -1.70 -49.99
C LYS A 84 18.72 -0.39 -49.58
N GLU A 85 19.11 0.43 -50.55
CA GLU A 85 19.76 1.72 -50.34
C GLU A 85 18.79 2.76 -49.75
N TYR A 86 18.30 2.49 -48.54
CA TYR A 86 17.58 3.48 -47.74
C TYR A 86 18.49 4.68 -47.53
N THR A 87 17.98 5.84 -47.87
CA THR A 87 18.62 7.13 -47.65
C THR A 87 18.89 7.34 -46.16
N ILE A 88 19.85 8.21 -45.84
CA ILE A 88 20.20 8.50 -44.45
C ILE A 88 19.02 9.15 -43.71
N GLU A 89 18.15 9.86 -44.43
CA GLU A 89 16.90 10.42 -43.92
C GLU A 89 15.89 9.33 -43.54
N GLU A 90 15.65 8.33 -44.39
CA GLU A 90 14.78 7.19 -44.09
C GLU A 90 15.31 6.36 -42.91
N ARG A 91 16.63 6.17 -42.79
CA ARG A 91 17.25 5.48 -41.64
C ARG A 91 17.06 6.26 -40.35
N LEU A 92 17.23 7.58 -40.36
CA LEU A 92 16.99 8.45 -39.20
C LEU A 92 15.51 8.51 -38.82
N CYS A 93 14.61 8.56 -39.81
CA CYS A 93 13.17 8.48 -39.64
C CYS A 93 12.75 7.16 -38.95
N SER A 94 13.18 6.00 -39.50
CA SER A 94 12.86 4.68 -38.94
C SER A 94 13.36 4.53 -37.50
N LEU A 95 14.56 5.04 -37.20
CA LEU A 95 15.11 5.07 -35.84
C LEU A 95 14.32 5.99 -34.89
N TYR A 96 13.79 7.11 -35.38
CA TYR A 96 12.94 8.02 -34.60
C TYR A 96 11.55 7.41 -34.34
N GLN A 97 10.93 6.79 -35.34
CA GLN A 97 9.66 6.07 -35.18
C GLN A 97 9.80 4.90 -34.18
N LEU A 98 10.88 4.11 -34.28
CA LEU A 98 11.19 3.06 -33.30
C LEU A 98 11.41 3.64 -31.89
N GLN A 99 12.09 4.80 -31.77
CA GLN A 99 12.24 5.49 -30.48
C GLN A 99 10.89 5.90 -29.90
N THR A 100 9.98 6.46 -30.69
CA THR A 100 8.66 6.93 -30.27
C THR A 100 7.79 5.78 -29.78
N ILE A 101 7.63 4.72 -30.58
CA ILE A 101 6.89 3.49 -30.20
C ILE A 101 7.46 2.86 -28.93
N MET A 102 8.79 2.77 -28.81
CA MET A 102 9.42 2.24 -27.61
C MET A 102 9.26 3.16 -26.39
N THR A 103 9.20 4.47 -26.57
CA THR A 103 8.88 5.43 -25.50
C THR A 103 7.41 5.34 -25.07
N GLU A 104 6.48 5.06 -25.98
CA GLU A 104 5.07 4.77 -25.63
C GLU A 104 4.97 3.48 -24.81
N ILE A 105 5.65 2.41 -25.22
CA ILE A 105 5.75 1.16 -24.45
C ILE A 105 6.34 1.41 -23.05
N ASP A 106 7.33 2.30 -22.91
CA ASP A 106 7.93 2.57 -21.61
C ASP A 106 7.03 3.47 -20.73
N LYS A 107 6.27 4.43 -21.30
CA LYS A 107 5.21 5.18 -20.57
C LYS A 107 4.11 4.24 -20.05
N ILE A 108 3.70 3.29 -20.89
CA ILE A 108 2.76 2.22 -20.54
C ILE A 108 3.26 1.44 -19.32
N LYS A 109 4.55 1.09 -19.28
CA LYS A 109 5.15 0.38 -18.14
C LYS A 109 5.29 1.23 -16.89
N THR A 110 5.56 2.54 -17.00
CA THR A 110 5.65 3.42 -15.82
C THR A 110 4.27 3.63 -15.20
N LEU A 111 3.23 3.87 -16.01
CA LEU A 111 1.84 3.96 -15.53
C LEU A 111 1.39 2.66 -14.83
N ARG A 112 1.71 1.51 -15.44
CA ARG A 112 1.50 0.18 -14.83
C ARG A 112 2.38 -0.12 -13.62
N GLY A 113 3.34 0.74 -13.27
CA GLY A 113 4.19 0.63 -12.08
C GLY A 113 3.78 1.60 -10.97
N GLU A 114 3.32 2.80 -11.32
CA GLU A 114 2.84 3.83 -10.39
C GLU A 114 1.50 3.43 -9.74
N LEU A 115 0.55 2.93 -10.55
CA LEU A 115 -0.80 2.63 -10.07
C LEU A 115 -0.88 1.43 -9.08
N PRO A 116 -0.10 0.33 -9.24
CA PRO A 116 0.00 -0.71 -8.21
C PRO A 116 0.62 -0.23 -6.88
N LEU A 117 1.50 0.78 -6.89
CA LEU A 117 2.04 1.35 -5.65
C LEU A 117 0.94 2.12 -4.91
N GLU A 118 0.11 2.90 -5.60
CA GLU A 118 -1.05 3.58 -5.00
C GLU A 118 -2.06 2.59 -4.40
N VAL A 119 -2.31 1.45 -5.07
CA VAL A 119 -3.14 0.37 -4.52
C VAL A 119 -2.49 -0.26 -3.29
N GLN A 120 -1.17 -0.49 -3.30
CA GLN A 120 -0.45 -1.06 -2.16
C GLN A 120 -0.46 -0.10 -0.95
N ASP A 121 -0.26 1.20 -1.16
CA ASP A 121 -0.32 2.22 -0.10
C ASP A 121 -1.72 2.25 0.57
N LEU A 122 -2.80 2.07 -0.22
CA LEU A 122 -4.16 1.93 0.30
C LEU A 122 -4.39 0.62 1.07
N GLU A 123 -3.83 -0.50 0.59
CA GLU A 123 -3.86 -1.79 1.31
C GLU A 123 -3.17 -1.69 2.68
N ASP A 124 -1.98 -1.08 2.73
CA ASP A 124 -1.23 -0.88 3.97
C ASP A 124 -1.96 0.09 4.93
N GLU A 125 -2.62 1.14 4.43
CA GLU A 125 -3.46 2.02 5.26
C GLU A 125 -4.67 1.26 5.85
N ILE A 126 -5.34 0.44 5.04
CA ILE A 126 -6.48 -0.39 5.50
C ILE A 126 -6.03 -1.41 6.54
N ALA A 127 -4.89 -2.09 6.34
CA ALA A 127 -4.31 -3.01 7.33
C ALA A 127 -3.96 -2.31 8.65
N GLY A 128 -3.46 -1.07 8.58
CA GLY A 128 -3.24 -0.21 9.74
C GLY A 128 -4.53 0.15 10.48
N LEU A 129 -5.60 0.50 9.75
CA LEU A 129 -6.92 0.78 10.31
C LEU A 129 -7.56 -0.47 10.94
N GLU A 130 -7.45 -1.64 10.31
CA GLU A 130 -7.93 -2.91 10.85
C GLU A 130 -7.21 -3.30 12.14
N THR A 131 -5.88 -3.18 12.17
CA THR A 131 -5.06 -3.42 13.37
C THR A 131 -5.47 -2.48 14.51
N ARG A 132 -5.70 -1.19 14.21
CA ARG A 132 -6.17 -0.20 15.18
C ARG A 132 -7.55 -0.54 15.74
N LEU A 133 -8.46 -0.98 14.86
CA LEU A 133 -9.82 -1.40 15.21
C LEU A 133 -9.80 -2.64 16.11
N GLN A 134 -8.95 -3.63 15.79
CA GLN A 134 -8.73 -4.81 16.62
C GLN A 134 -8.21 -4.44 18.02
N ASN A 135 -7.21 -3.56 18.12
CA ASN A 135 -6.70 -3.08 19.41
C ASN A 135 -7.81 -2.43 20.26
N TYR A 136 -8.64 -1.57 19.65
CA TYR A 136 -9.79 -0.98 20.34
C TYR A 136 -10.84 -2.01 20.80
N GLN A 137 -11.05 -3.10 20.06
CA GLN A 137 -11.92 -4.20 20.50
C GLN A 137 -11.33 -4.93 21.71
N THR A 138 -10.05 -5.31 21.66
CA THR A 138 -9.34 -5.97 22.78
C THR A 138 -9.32 -5.09 24.04
N ASP A 139 -9.18 -3.77 23.89
CA ASP A 139 -9.29 -2.81 24.98
C ASP A 139 -10.70 -2.75 25.58
N ILE A 140 -11.74 -2.78 24.74
CA ILE A 140 -13.14 -2.81 25.20
C ILE A 140 -13.41 -4.11 25.97
N GLU A 141 -12.88 -5.24 25.52
CA GLU A 141 -13.00 -6.53 26.21
C GLU A 141 -12.26 -6.54 27.54
N THR A 142 -11.01 -6.07 27.56
CA THR A 142 -10.20 -5.93 28.79
C THR A 142 -10.88 -5.01 29.81
N ASN A 143 -11.49 -3.91 29.37
CA ASN A 143 -12.23 -3.04 30.27
C ASN A 143 -13.53 -3.68 30.79
N LYS A 144 -14.23 -4.49 29.98
CA LYS A 144 -15.40 -5.26 30.43
C LYS A 144 -15.03 -6.34 31.45
N THR A 145 -13.94 -7.09 31.25
CA THR A 145 -13.49 -8.09 32.22
C THR A 145 -13.05 -7.44 33.53
N ASN A 146 -12.36 -6.30 33.47
CA ASN A 146 -12.06 -5.48 34.64
C ASN A 146 -13.34 -5.03 35.38
N VAL A 147 -14.38 -4.55 34.67
CA VAL A 147 -15.68 -4.19 35.29
C VAL A 147 -16.33 -5.39 35.99
N ILE A 148 -16.22 -6.61 35.44
CA ILE A 148 -16.72 -7.83 36.09
C ILE A 148 -15.90 -8.12 37.35
N ALA A 149 -14.56 -8.03 37.29
CA ALA A 149 -13.69 -8.24 38.45
C ALA A 149 -13.99 -7.26 39.60
N TYR A 150 -14.20 -5.96 39.31
CA TYR A 150 -14.60 -5.00 40.33
C TYR A 150 -16.01 -5.24 40.89
N LYS A 151 -16.95 -5.78 40.09
CA LYS A 151 -18.27 -6.19 40.59
C LYS A 151 -18.18 -7.37 41.56
N ASN A 152 -17.31 -8.34 41.27
CA ASN A 152 -17.07 -9.46 42.17
C ASN A 152 -16.47 -8.99 43.49
N LYS A 153 -15.46 -8.11 43.46
CA LYS A 153 -14.90 -7.46 44.67
C LYS A 153 -15.97 -6.75 45.50
N ILE A 154 -16.89 -6.01 44.87
CA ILE A 154 -18.01 -5.38 45.59
C ILE A 154 -18.91 -6.42 46.28
N SER A 155 -19.11 -7.60 45.70
CA SER A 155 -19.84 -8.70 46.33
C SER A 155 -19.07 -9.26 47.53
N GLU A 156 -17.78 -9.53 47.36
CA GLU A 156 -16.88 -10.06 48.40
C GLU A 156 -16.79 -9.11 49.60
N SER A 157 -16.55 -7.81 49.39
CA SER A 157 -16.54 -6.79 50.45
C SER A 157 -17.90 -6.64 51.14
N LYS A 158 -19.03 -6.80 50.43
CA LYS A 158 -20.36 -6.78 51.05
C LYS A 158 -20.58 -7.97 51.98
N GLU A 159 -20.21 -9.18 51.55
CA GLU A 159 -20.27 -10.36 52.41
C GLU A 159 -19.36 -10.24 53.64
N LEU A 160 -18.16 -9.65 53.48
CA LEU A 160 -17.25 -9.36 54.58
C LEU A 160 -17.85 -8.33 55.54
N MET A 161 -18.43 -7.23 55.04
CA MET A 161 -19.15 -6.26 55.88
C MET A 161 -20.28 -6.90 56.70
N GLU A 162 -21.07 -7.80 56.12
CA GLU A 162 -22.15 -8.51 56.84
C GLU A 162 -21.59 -9.43 57.92
N LYS A 163 -20.50 -10.17 57.63
CA LYS A 163 -19.78 -10.99 58.60
C LYS A 163 -19.25 -10.14 59.76
N TYR A 164 -18.57 -9.03 59.50
CA TYR A 164 -18.03 -8.16 60.56
C TYR A 164 -19.11 -7.42 61.37
N LYS A 165 -20.24 -7.04 60.74
CA LYS A 165 -21.42 -6.51 61.45
C LYS A 165 -22.03 -7.51 62.41
N SER A 166 -22.24 -8.76 61.98
CA SER A 166 -22.76 -9.81 62.89
C SER A 166 -21.79 -10.14 64.04
N GLN A 167 -20.48 -9.93 63.84
CA GLN A 167 -19.48 -10.07 64.92
C GLN A 167 -19.55 -8.90 65.91
N LEU A 168 -19.73 -7.66 65.45
CA LEU A 168 -19.89 -6.46 66.30
C LEU A 168 -21.03 -6.63 67.32
N ASP A 169 -22.16 -7.22 66.91
CA ASP A 169 -23.33 -7.48 67.79
C ASP A 169 -23.04 -8.43 68.97
N HIS A 170 -21.90 -9.15 68.96
CA HIS A 170 -21.50 -10.12 69.98
C HIS A 170 -20.26 -9.73 70.78
N VAL A 171 -19.59 -8.62 70.43
CA VAL A 171 -18.32 -8.21 71.04
C VAL A 171 -18.56 -7.40 72.32
N ARG A 172 -17.94 -7.85 73.42
CA ARG A 172 -18.01 -7.20 74.74
C ARG A 172 -16.74 -6.40 75.10
N ASN A 173 -15.71 -6.44 74.27
CA ASN A 173 -14.43 -5.79 74.49
C ASN A 173 -14.28 -4.57 73.58
N ASN A 174 -14.18 -3.35 74.15
CA ASN A 174 -14.04 -2.11 73.38
C ASN A 174 -12.90 -2.17 72.34
N ARG A 175 -11.77 -2.83 72.66
CA ARG A 175 -10.63 -2.90 71.74
C ARG A 175 -10.91 -3.76 70.51
N GLU A 176 -11.73 -4.79 70.65
CA GLU A 176 -12.17 -5.64 69.53
C GLU A 176 -13.25 -4.94 68.72
N PHE A 177 -14.15 -4.21 69.38
CA PHE A 177 -15.19 -3.39 68.75
C PHE A 177 -14.60 -2.31 67.83
N ASP A 178 -13.59 -1.56 68.32
CA ASP A 178 -12.88 -0.54 67.54
C ASP A 178 -12.17 -1.12 66.30
N ASN A 179 -11.65 -2.34 66.40
CA ASN A 179 -10.97 -3.01 65.29
C ASN A 179 -11.97 -3.49 64.23
N LEU A 180 -13.06 -4.12 64.63
CA LEU A 180 -14.11 -4.58 63.71
C LEU A 180 -14.85 -3.41 63.05
N SER A 181 -15.05 -2.30 63.77
CA SER A 181 -15.64 -1.07 63.20
C SER A 181 -14.76 -0.50 62.09
N LYS A 182 -13.42 -0.43 62.30
CA LYS A 182 -12.47 0.00 61.26
C LYS A 182 -12.44 -0.93 60.06
N GLU A 183 -12.61 -2.24 60.26
CA GLU A 183 -12.69 -3.19 59.15
C GLU A 183 -13.98 -3.00 58.33
N VAL A 184 -15.13 -2.75 58.98
CA VAL A 184 -16.38 -2.40 58.29
C VAL A 184 -16.24 -1.09 57.50
N GLU A 185 -15.56 -0.08 58.05
CA GLU A 185 -15.23 1.17 57.35
C GLU A 185 -14.30 0.93 56.15
N TYR A 186 -13.25 0.12 56.32
CA TYR A 186 -12.31 -0.24 55.26
C TYR A 186 -13.03 -0.92 54.07
N GLN A 187 -13.85 -1.94 54.36
CA GLN A 187 -14.64 -2.63 53.33
C GLN A 187 -15.65 -1.69 52.64
N GLY A 188 -16.22 -0.72 53.37
CA GLY A 188 -17.07 0.33 52.80
C GLY A 188 -16.33 1.23 51.80
N LEU A 189 -15.12 1.69 52.17
CA LEU A 189 -14.25 2.47 51.29
C LEU A 189 -13.80 1.68 50.06
N GLU A 190 -13.56 0.37 50.21
CA GLU A 190 -13.18 -0.53 49.11
C GLU A 190 -14.31 -0.69 48.09
N ILE A 191 -15.57 -0.74 48.54
CA ILE A 191 -16.76 -0.68 47.67
C ILE A 191 -16.85 0.66 46.93
N GLU A 192 -16.73 1.79 47.62
CA GLU A 192 -16.78 3.12 46.97
C GLU A 192 -15.69 3.29 45.91
N PHE A 193 -14.47 2.80 46.20
CA PHE A 193 -13.36 2.77 45.26
C PHE A 193 -13.67 1.91 44.03
N ALA A 194 -14.18 0.70 44.22
CA ALA A 194 -14.57 -0.19 43.12
C ALA A 194 -15.71 0.40 42.28
N GLU A 195 -16.72 1.04 42.89
CA GLU A 195 -17.80 1.72 42.17
C GLU A 195 -17.32 2.94 41.38
N LYS A 196 -16.37 3.72 41.92
CA LYS A 196 -15.68 4.77 41.17
C LYS A 196 -14.93 4.19 39.98
N LYS A 197 -14.18 3.10 40.17
CA LYS A 197 -13.41 2.46 39.09
C LYS A 197 -14.30 1.87 37.99
N ILE A 198 -15.44 1.27 38.35
CA ILE A 198 -16.45 0.80 37.39
C ILE A 198 -17.00 1.96 36.55
N ARG A 199 -17.28 3.12 37.15
CA ARG A 199 -17.73 4.32 36.41
C ARG A 199 -16.67 4.81 35.42
N GLU A 200 -15.41 4.90 35.85
CA GLU A 200 -14.28 5.26 34.98
C GLU A 200 -14.11 4.29 33.80
N LEU A 201 -14.15 2.98 34.06
CA LEU A 201 -14.00 1.94 33.04
C LEU A 201 -15.17 1.94 32.03
N ASN A 202 -16.41 2.13 32.50
CA ASN A 202 -17.57 2.23 31.62
C ASN A 202 -17.49 3.47 30.70
N ALA A 203 -17.08 4.62 31.24
CA ALA A 203 -16.85 5.82 30.44
C ALA A 203 -15.76 5.60 29.38
N ALA A 204 -14.64 4.96 29.74
CA ALA A 204 -13.57 4.60 28.80
C ALA A 204 -14.06 3.63 27.71
N VAL A 205 -14.90 2.65 28.06
CA VAL A 205 -15.54 1.73 27.09
C VAL A 205 -16.45 2.49 26.12
N ASP A 206 -17.23 3.45 26.59
CA ASP A 206 -18.14 4.21 25.72
C ASP A 206 -17.40 5.18 24.79
N VAL A 207 -16.29 5.78 25.23
CA VAL A 207 -15.37 6.51 24.35
C VAL A 207 -14.78 5.59 23.29
N LYS A 208 -14.21 4.43 23.66
CA LYS A 208 -13.64 3.49 22.68
C LYS A 208 -14.69 2.93 21.71
N LYS A 209 -15.96 2.77 22.12
CA LYS A 209 -17.06 2.44 21.19
C LYS A 209 -17.32 3.54 20.16
N GLN A 210 -17.13 4.81 20.50
CA GLN A 210 -17.24 5.92 19.54
C GLN A 210 -16.05 5.91 18.57
N GLU A 211 -14.83 5.73 19.08
CA GLU A 211 -13.62 5.58 18.25
C GLU A 211 -13.75 4.40 17.26
N VAL A 212 -14.26 3.24 17.71
CA VAL A 212 -14.52 2.08 16.84
C VAL A 212 -15.54 2.38 15.74
N LYS A 213 -16.55 3.22 15.98
CA LYS A 213 -17.50 3.62 14.93
C LYS A 213 -16.83 4.51 13.89
N GLN A 214 -16.10 5.54 14.33
CA GLN A 214 -15.38 6.46 13.45
C GLN A 214 -14.32 5.71 12.61
N CYS A 215 -13.56 4.80 13.22
CA CYS A 215 -12.60 3.97 12.48
C CYS A 215 -13.28 3.02 11.49
N LYS A 216 -14.49 2.52 11.77
CA LYS A 216 -15.26 1.72 10.80
C LYS A 216 -15.74 2.54 9.62
N GLU A 217 -16.29 3.72 9.87
CA GLU A 217 -16.76 4.65 8.83
C GLU A 217 -15.60 5.05 7.88
N ILE A 218 -14.41 5.34 8.44
CA ILE A 218 -13.20 5.63 7.65
C ILE A 218 -12.73 4.39 6.86
N LEU A 219 -12.71 3.21 7.49
CA LEU A 219 -12.27 1.96 6.87
C LEU A 219 -13.20 1.51 5.73
N GLU A 220 -14.52 1.67 5.89
CA GLU A 220 -15.52 1.41 4.84
C GLU A 220 -15.32 2.37 3.66
N GLY A 221 -15.05 3.65 3.92
CA GLY A 221 -14.67 4.62 2.88
C GLY A 221 -13.41 4.21 2.11
N ARG A 222 -12.30 3.93 2.82
CA ARG A 222 -11.03 3.53 2.19
C ARG A 222 -11.12 2.21 1.42
N LYS A 223 -11.96 1.26 1.86
CA LYS A 223 -12.23 0.04 1.09
C LYS A 223 -12.96 0.34 -0.22
N GLY A 224 -13.93 1.26 -0.21
CA GLY A 224 -14.55 1.77 -1.44
C GLY A 224 -13.54 2.41 -2.39
N ASP A 225 -12.65 3.27 -1.87
CA ASP A 225 -11.59 3.91 -2.65
C ASP A 225 -10.65 2.86 -3.28
N LEU A 226 -10.25 1.84 -2.51
CA LEU A 226 -9.41 0.74 -2.97
C LEU A 226 -10.12 -0.12 -4.03
N ASP A 227 -11.39 -0.46 -3.85
CA ASP A 227 -12.14 -1.28 -4.82
C ASP A 227 -12.32 -0.53 -6.15
N MET A 228 -12.57 0.79 -6.11
CA MET A 228 -12.55 1.65 -7.29
C MET A 228 -11.17 1.66 -7.97
N LYS A 229 -10.10 1.95 -7.22
CA LYS A 229 -8.73 2.00 -7.76
C LYS A 229 -8.27 0.67 -8.35
N LYS A 230 -8.70 -0.46 -7.78
CA LYS A 230 -8.46 -1.79 -8.35
C LYS A 230 -9.23 -2.02 -9.65
N SER A 231 -10.50 -1.61 -9.72
CA SER A 231 -11.28 -1.67 -10.96
C SER A 231 -10.63 -0.84 -12.07
N GLU A 232 -10.22 0.41 -11.76
CA GLU A 232 -9.51 1.30 -12.68
C GLU A 232 -8.18 0.66 -13.16
N LEU A 233 -7.41 0.09 -12.23
CA LEU A 233 -6.15 -0.61 -12.54
C LEU A 233 -6.36 -1.84 -13.43
N GLU A 234 -7.39 -2.64 -13.18
CA GLU A 234 -7.70 -3.83 -14.01
C GLU A 234 -8.15 -3.44 -15.43
N GLU A 235 -9.02 -2.43 -15.55
CA GLU A 235 -9.46 -1.88 -16.83
C GLU A 235 -8.26 -1.35 -17.63
N ILE A 236 -7.47 -0.46 -17.03
CA ILE A 236 -6.24 0.09 -17.63
C ILE A 236 -5.26 -1.03 -18.02
N ILE A 237 -5.00 -2.02 -17.16
CA ILE A 237 -4.13 -3.15 -17.51
C ILE A 237 -4.67 -3.91 -18.73
N SER A 238 -6.00 -4.10 -18.83
CA SER A 238 -6.62 -4.84 -19.92
C SER A 238 -6.51 -4.11 -21.27
N GLU A 239 -6.77 -2.81 -21.30
CA GLU A 239 -6.64 -1.95 -22.48
C GLU A 239 -5.17 -1.83 -22.89
N THR A 240 -4.34 -1.39 -21.95
CA THR A 240 -2.93 -1.06 -22.20
C THR A 240 -2.13 -2.30 -22.60
N ARG A 241 -2.52 -3.52 -22.19
CA ARG A 241 -1.88 -4.76 -22.65
C ARG A 241 -2.11 -5.02 -24.14
N GLN A 242 -3.30 -4.74 -24.67
CA GLN A 242 -3.57 -4.88 -26.10
C GLN A 242 -2.82 -3.83 -26.92
N GLU A 243 -2.70 -2.61 -26.39
CA GLU A 243 -1.90 -1.55 -27.00
C GLU A 243 -0.40 -1.86 -26.98
N GLU A 244 0.11 -2.37 -25.86
CA GLU A 244 1.51 -2.78 -25.71
C GLU A 244 1.87 -3.89 -26.73
N GLU A 245 0.97 -4.85 -26.96
CA GLU A 245 1.18 -5.91 -27.96
C GLU A 245 1.19 -5.35 -29.40
N LYS A 246 0.21 -4.49 -29.76
CA LYS A 246 0.19 -3.79 -31.05
C LYS A 246 1.44 -2.91 -31.27
N LEU A 247 1.92 -2.25 -30.22
CA LEU A 247 3.15 -1.44 -30.26
C LEU A 247 4.40 -2.31 -30.41
N ARG A 248 4.50 -3.42 -29.67
CA ARG A 248 5.61 -4.38 -29.78
C ARG A 248 5.69 -5.00 -31.18
N ASP A 249 4.56 -5.32 -31.81
CA ASP A 249 4.54 -5.88 -33.17
C ASP A 249 4.83 -4.82 -34.24
N ARG A 250 4.42 -3.57 -34.05
CA ARG A 250 4.91 -2.44 -34.87
C ARG A 250 6.42 -2.24 -34.71
N ALA A 251 6.94 -2.32 -33.49
CA ALA A 251 8.38 -2.22 -33.22
C ALA A 251 9.17 -3.31 -33.93
N LYS A 252 8.79 -4.60 -33.82
CA LYS A 252 9.46 -5.71 -34.51
C LYS A 252 9.56 -5.48 -36.02
N LYS A 253 8.46 -5.07 -36.68
CA LYS A 253 8.43 -4.79 -38.12
C LYS A 253 9.37 -3.66 -38.52
N LEU A 254 9.54 -2.64 -37.67
CA LEU A 254 10.53 -1.57 -37.88
C LEU A 254 11.96 -2.03 -37.57
N GLU A 255 12.16 -2.91 -36.59
CA GLU A 255 13.49 -3.49 -36.33
C GLU A 255 13.99 -4.35 -37.49
N GLU A 256 13.10 -4.99 -38.25
CA GLU A 256 13.41 -5.75 -39.48
C GLU A 256 13.81 -4.85 -40.67
N THR A 257 13.35 -3.60 -40.73
CA THR A 257 13.72 -2.65 -41.80
C THR A 257 15.00 -1.85 -41.50
N ILE A 258 15.48 -1.85 -40.25
CA ILE A 258 16.64 -1.06 -39.82
C ILE A 258 17.92 -1.90 -39.91
N GLU A 259 18.99 -1.28 -40.44
CA GLU A 259 20.33 -1.88 -40.50
C GLU A 259 20.80 -2.40 -39.12
N SER A 260 21.21 -3.68 -39.06
CA SER A 260 21.56 -4.38 -37.82
C SER A 260 22.63 -3.68 -36.97
N ARG A 261 23.58 -2.98 -37.62
CA ARG A 261 24.62 -2.18 -36.98
C ARG A 261 24.02 -0.96 -36.25
N LEU A 262 23.09 -0.25 -36.89
CA LEU A 262 22.40 0.91 -36.31
C LEU A 262 21.46 0.48 -35.18
N LEU A 263 20.72 -0.62 -35.37
CA LEU A 263 19.87 -1.20 -34.33
C LEU A 263 20.66 -1.59 -33.08
N THR A 264 21.85 -2.16 -33.25
CA THR A 264 22.75 -2.51 -32.13
C THR A 264 23.24 -1.27 -31.39
N ALA A 265 23.59 -0.20 -32.11
CA ALA A 265 23.97 1.07 -31.49
C ALA A 265 22.78 1.69 -30.72
N PHE A 266 21.60 1.75 -31.33
CA PHE A 266 20.36 2.23 -30.72
C PHE A 266 20.04 1.50 -29.41
N ARG A 267 20.00 0.16 -29.43
CA ARG A 267 19.73 -0.68 -28.25
C ARG A 267 20.77 -0.47 -27.14
N ARG A 268 22.06 -0.31 -27.49
CA ARG A 268 23.14 -0.01 -26.54
C ARG A 268 22.96 1.35 -25.87
N ILE A 269 22.65 2.39 -26.64
CA ILE A 269 22.42 3.75 -26.11
C ILE A 269 21.18 3.76 -25.21
N ARG A 270 20.08 3.13 -25.65
CA ARG A 270 18.84 3.03 -24.87
C ARG A 270 19.06 2.40 -23.50
N LYS A 271 19.81 1.28 -23.43
CA LYS A 271 20.14 0.58 -22.18
C LYS A 271 21.02 1.41 -21.23
N GLY A 272 21.86 2.30 -21.76
CA GLY A 272 22.70 3.20 -20.96
C GLY A 272 22.02 4.50 -20.51
N ALA A 273 20.90 4.89 -21.15
CA ALA A 273 20.19 6.12 -20.87
C ALA A 273 19.15 5.94 -19.76
N ARG A 274 19.28 6.69 -18.64
CA ARG A 274 18.30 6.67 -17.53
C ARG A 274 16.85 6.95 -17.93
N ASN A 275 16.64 7.63 -19.07
CA ASN A 275 15.34 8.01 -19.61
C ASN A 275 14.97 7.24 -20.90
N GLY A 276 15.71 6.20 -21.28
CA GLY A 276 15.39 5.37 -22.45
C GLY A 276 15.43 6.10 -23.82
N LEU A 277 16.00 7.30 -23.91
CA LEU A 277 16.10 8.05 -25.16
C LEU A 277 17.45 7.79 -25.86
N ALA A 278 17.41 7.14 -27.02
CA ALA A 278 18.57 6.89 -27.88
C ALA A 278 18.68 7.84 -29.07
N VAL A 279 17.53 8.30 -29.60
CA VAL A 279 17.43 9.37 -30.61
C VAL A 279 16.85 10.62 -29.96
N VAL A 280 17.46 11.79 -30.18
CA VAL A 280 17.02 13.08 -29.62
C VAL A 280 17.15 14.23 -30.63
N GLY A 281 16.24 15.19 -30.56
CA GLY A 281 16.33 16.43 -31.33
C GLY A 281 17.35 17.43 -30.75
N ILE A 282 17.61 18.50 -31.49
CA ILE A 282 18.25 19.71 -30.97
C ILE A 282 17.18 20.61 -30.36
N GLU A 283 17.36 20.99 -29.10
CA GLU A 283 16.47 21.92 -28.40
C GLU A 283 17.30 23.10 -27.89
N ARG A 284 16.95 24.34 -28.29
CA ARG A 284 17.63 25.59 -27.84
C ARG A 284 19.17 25.53 -27.92
N ASP A 285 19.70 25.19 -29.09
CA ASP A 285 21.14 25.01 -29.36
C ASP A 285 21.83 23.89 -28.56
N ALA A 286 21.07 23.06 -27.83
CA ALA A 286 21.59 21.99 -27.00
C ALA A 286 21.06 20.61 -27.42
N CYS A 287 21.74 19.55 -26.98
CA CYS A 287 21.26 18.19 -27.15
C CYS A 287 20.05 17.95 -26.24
N GLY A 288 18.87 17.62 -26.79
CA GLY A 288 17.65 17.31 -26.01
C GLY A 288 17.77 16.05 -25.11
N GLY A 289 18.96 15.46 -25.00
CA GLY A 289 19.25 14.32 -24.15
C GLY A 289 20.12 14.58 -22.92
N CYS A 290 21.11 15.46 -23.04
CA CYS A 290 22.03 15.82 -21.94
C CYS A 290 22.13 17.34 -21.71
N PHE A 291 21.40 18.14 -22.49
CA PHE A 291 21.34 19.60 -22.43
C PHE A 291 22.68 20.35 -22.58
N ASN A 292 23.75 19.66 -22.99
CA ASN A 292 25.00 20.30 -23.37
C ASN A 292 24.85 21.03 -24.72
N LYS A 293 25.41 22.24 -24.78
CA LYS A 293 25.40 23.12 -25.96
C LYS A 293 26.17 22.49 -27.13
N ILE A 294 25.57 22.50 -28.31
CA ILE A 294 26.13 21.96 -29.55
C ILE A 294 26.75 23.10 -30.36
N PRO A 295 28.02 22.99 -30.84
CA PRO A 295 28.63 23.99 -31.71
C PRO A 295 27.82 24.24 -32.99
N PRO A 296 27.70 25.48 -33.48
CA PRO A 296 26.80 25.83 -34.60
C PRO A 296 27.11 25.07 -35.89
N GLN A 297 28.39 24.75 -36.14
CA GLN A 297 28.81 23.93 -37.27
C GLN A 297 28.13 22.53 -37.26
N LYS A 298 28.08 21.88 -36.10
CA LYS A 298 27.41 20.57 -35.96
C LYS A 298 25.90 20.68 -36.07
N GLN A 299 25.30 21.78 -35.62
CA GLN A 299 23.87 22.02 -35.83
C GLN A 299 23.54 22.11 -37.34
N MET A 300 24.41 22.75 -38.13
CA MET A 300 24.29 22.77 -39.58
C MET A 300 24.45 21.37 -40.19
N ASP A 301 25.44 20.59 -39.75
CA ASP A 301 25.63 19.21 -40.23
C ASP A 301 24.41 18.31 -39.94
N ILE A 302 23.76 18.48 -38.78
CA ILE A 302 22.53 17.74 -38.42
C ILE A 302 21.35 18.18 -39.31
N LYS A 303 21.17 19.49 -39.54
CA LYS A 303 20.15 20.03 -40.47
C LYS A 303 20.36 19.60 -41.92
N LEU A 304 21.61 19.36 -42.32
CA LEU A 304 21.94 18.88 -43.67
C LEU A 304 21.62 17.40 -43.88
N ARG A 305 21.31 16.62 -42.83
CA ARG A 305 20.87 15.21 -42.87
C ARG A 305 21.80 14.22 -43.62
N LYS A 306 22.99 14.65 -44.05
CA LYS A 306 23.96 13.90 -44.87
C LYS A 306 24.69 12.76 -44.17
N LYS A 307 24.68 12.71 -42.82
CA LYS A 307 25.37 11.70 -42.00
C LYS A 307 24.62 11.51 -40.68
N ILE A 308 24.70 10.31 -40.11
CA ILE A 308 24.22 10.06 -38.74
C ILE A 308 25.23 10.66 -37.76
N ILE A 309 24.79 11.64 -36.96
CA ILE A 309 25.65 12.38 -36.02
C ILE A 309 25.27 11.99 -34.60
N VAL A 310 26.30 11.77 -33.77
CA VAL A 310 26.18 11.35 -32.38
C VAL A 310 26.66 12.47 -31.46
N CYS A 311 25.98 12.68 -30.33
CA CYS A 311 26.39 13.64 -29.32
C CYS A 311 27.67 13.16 -28.61
N GLU A 312 28.72 13.98 -28.60
CA GLU A 312 30.01 13.66 -27.96
C GLU A 312 29.91 13.39 -26.46
N TYR A 313 28.97 14.04 -25.78
CA TYR A 313 28.85 13.97 -24.32
C TYR A 313 28.02 12.79 -23.81
N CYS A 314 27.00 12.36 -24.56
CA CYS A 314 26.06 11.34 -24.09
C CYS A 314 25.85 10.17 -25.06
N GLY A 315 26.51 10.16 -26.22
CA GLY A 315 26.45 9.07 -27.18
C GLY A 315 25.10 8.89 -27.89
N ARG A 316 24.14 9.82 -27.74
CA ARG A 316 22.82 9.74 -28.39
C ARG A 316 22.88 10.17 -29.85
N ILE A 317 22.07 9.52 -30.69
CA ILE A 317 21.90 9.89 -32.09
C ILE A 317 21.09 11.19 -32.14
N MET A 318 21.58 12.16 -32.91
CA MET A 318 20.94 13.47 -33.06
C MET A 318 20.19 13.53 -34.39
N ILE A 319 18.96 14.02 -34.34
CA ILE A 319 18.10 14.24 -35.50
C ILE A 319 17.73 15.73 -35.60
N ASP A 320 17.48 16.19 -36.83
CA ASP A 320 16.97 17.53 -37.09
C ASP A 320 15.55 17.67 -36.47
N PRO A 321 15.25 18.71 -35.66
CA PRO A 321 13.94 18.88 -35.04
C PRO A 321 12.79 18.89 -36.05
N VAL A 322 12.98 19.43 -37.26
CA VAL A 322 11.94 19.44 -38.30
C VAL A 322 11.58 18.00 -38.74
N LEU A 323 12.58 17.17 -39.02
CA LEU A 323 12.38 15.76 -39.37
C LEU A 323 11.76 14.95 -38.21
N ALA A 324 12.06 15.31 -36.96
CA ALA A 324 11.44 14.72 -35.79
C ALA A 324 9.97 15.12 -35.63
N GLU A 325 9.59 16.34 -36.02
CA GLU A 325 8.20 16.82 -35.97
C GLU A 325 7.35 16.25 -37.10
N GLU A 326 7.90 16.12 -38.30
CA GLU A 326 7.26 15.44 -39.45
C GLU A 326 6.90 13.98 -39.15
N ASN A 327 7.67 13.30 -38.28
CA ASN A 327 7.53 11.87 -37.95
C ASN A 327 6.92 11.60 -36.55
N LYS A 328 6.17 12.55 -36.00
CA LYS A 328 5.39 12.40 -34.74
C LYS A 328 3.94 11.92 -34.93
N SER A 329 3.53 11.59 -36.16
CA SER A 329 2.15 11.19 -36.51
C SER A 329 1.90 9.69 -36.36
#